data_AF-A0A498S9J1-F1
#
_entry.id   AF-A0A498S9J1-F1
#
_cell.length_a   1.000
_cell.length_b   1.000
_cell.length_c   1.000
_cell.angle_alpha   90.00
_cell.angle_beta   90.00
_cell.angle_gamma   90.00
#
_symmetry.space_group_name_H-M   'P 1'
#
loop_
_entity.id
_entity.type
_entity.pdbx_description
1 polymer ?
#
loop_
_entity_poly.entity_id
_entity_poly.type
_entity_poly.pdbx_seq_one_letter_code
_entity_poly.pdbx_strand_id
1 'polypeptide(L)'
;MNCSCLGRKRIPVNVSDQYHKSNIKSTSDELIDNRIPLTRKQKFILIKNWKGIERDVTTAGIEMFLKMLTQHPEYYEFFKFRNIANEAKENQVSDERLRAHGAAVMKFIGKAIR
;
A
#
# COMPACT_ATOMS: atom_id res chain seq x y z
N MET A 1 36.17 12.54 -48.95
CA MET A 1 35.67 11.31 -48.32
C MET A 1 34.26 11.59 -47.81
N ASN A 2 33.25 11.08 -48.52
CA ASN A 2 31.86 11.14 -48.10
C ASN A 2 31.58 9.94 -47.20
N CYS A 3 31.02 10.16 -46.02
CA CYS A 3 30.21 9.15 -45.37
C CYS A 3 29.06 9.82 -44.61
N SER A 4 27.86 9.33 -44.90
CA SER A 4 26.57 9.96 -44.65
C SER A 4 25.80 9.15 -43.60
N CYS A 5 24.94 9.86 -42.85
CA CYS A 5 23.68 9.37 -42.26
C CYS A 5 23.73 8.42 -41.06
N LEU A 6 23.43 8.95 -39.87
CA LEU A 6 22.56 8.25 -38.89
C LEU A 6 21.28 9.07 -38.69
N GLY A 7 20.34 8.85 -39.61
CA GLY A 7 18.97 9.35 -39.54
C GLY A 7 18.17 8.60 -38.47
N ARG A 8 17.61 9.37 -37.53
CA ARG A 8 16.65 8.92 -36.53
C ARG A 8 15.36 8.47 -37.24
N LYS A 9 15.15 7.16 -37.40
CA LYS A 9 13.89 6.61 -37.88
C LYS A 9 12.79 6.87 -36.85
N ARG A 10 11.91 7.85 -37.09
CA ARG A 10 10.59 7.88 -36.45
C ARG A 10 9.74 6.80 -37.12
N ILE A 11 9.32 5.81 -36.35
CA ILE A 11 8.30 4.85 -36.77
C ILE A 11 6.96 5.59 -36.64
N PRO A 12 6.17 5.74 -37.71
CA PRO A 12 4.80 6.23 -37.59
C PRO A 12 3.93 5.02 -37.23
N VAL A 13 3.57 4.89 -35.95
CA VAL A 13 2.53 3.94 -35.56
C VAL A 13 1.20 4.64 -35.86
N ASN A 14 0.73 4.42 -37.09
CA ASN A 14 -0.67 4.58 -37.45
C ASN A 14 -1.43 3.39 -36.85
N VAL A 15 -2.05 3.59 -35.70
CA VAL A 15 -3.11 2.71 -35.21
C VAL A 15 -4.33 3.58 -35.03
N SER A 16 -5.18 3.57 -36.07
CA SER A 16 -6.57 3.96 -35.98
C SER A 16 -7.30 2.98 -35.06
N ASP A 17 -7.20 3.17 -33.75
CA ASP A 17 -8.14 2.54 -32.83
C ASP A 17 -9.41 3.38 -32.79
N GLN A 18 -10.35 2.91 -33.60
CA GLN A 18 -11.74 3.33 -33.54
C GLN A 18 -12.24 3.15 -32.10
N TYR A 19 -12.42 4.26 -31.40
CA TYR A 19 -13.19 4.28 -30.16
C TYR A 19 -14.62 3.85 -30.50
N HIS A 20 -14.94 2.59 -30.19
CA HIS A 20 -16.31 2.12 -30.14
C HIS A 20 -17.07 3.00 -29.13
N LYS A 21 -17.93 3.88 -29.64
CA LYS A 21 -19.01 4.51 -28.87
C LYS A 21 -19.95 3.40 -28.41
N SER A 22 -19.67 2.78 -27.27
CA SER A 22 -20.67 2.05 -26.53
C SER A 22 -21.52 3.05 -25.76
N ASN A 23 -22.80 3.06 -26.10
CA ASN A 23 -23.84 3.83 -25.45
C ASN A 23 -24.07 3.24 -24.04
N ILE A 24 -23.26 3.65 -23.06
CA ILE A 24 -23.41 3.20 -21.67
C ILE A 24 -24.35 4.18 -20.95
N LYS A 25 -25.55 3.67 -20.68
CA LYS A 25 -26.60 4.26 -19.87
C LYS A 25 -26.01 4.74 -18.54
N SER A 26 -26.15 6.03 -18.24
CA SER A 26 -25.67 6.66 -17.02
C SER A 26 -26.36 6.07 -15.77
N THR A 27 -25.75 5.06 -15.16
CA THR A 27 -26.07 4.63 -13.80
C THR A 27 -24.90 5.01 -12.92
N SER A 28 -25.05 6.11 -12.18
CA SER A 28 -24.37 6.62 -10.97
C SER A 28 -23.24 5.81 -10.28
N ASP A 29 -22.34 5.18 -11.03
CA ASP A 29 -21.23 4.34 -10.55
C ASP A 29 -19.89 4.74 -11.20
N GLU A 30 -19.82 5.96 -11.72
CA GLU A 30 -18.58 6.51 -12.27
C GLU A 30 -17.69 7.04 -11.15
N LEU A 31 -16.83 6.15 -10.64
CA LEU A 31 -15.37 6.26 -10.57
C LEU A 31 -14.83 5.02 -9.82
N ILE A 32 -15.16 3.83 -10.32
CA ILE A 32 -14.62 2.57 -9.82
C ILE A 32 -13.24 2.36 -10.47
N ASP A 33 -12.15 2.55 -9.71
CA ASP A 33 -10.84 2.02 -10.13
C ASP A 33 -10.97 0.48 -10.20
N ASN A 34 -11.08 -0.04 -11.42
CA ASN A 34 -11.25 -1.47 -11.69
C ASN A 34 -10.10 -2.34 -11.15
N ARG A 35 -8.97 -1.74 -10.72
CA ARG A 35 -7.86 -2.49 -10.12
C ARG A 35 -8.15 -2.92 -8.69
N ILE A 36 -9.00 -2.20 -7.95
CA ILE A 36 -9.41 -2.55 -6.57
C ILE A 36 -10.86 -2.10 -6.27
N PRO A 37 -11.86 -2.65 -6.98
CA PRO A 37 -13.25 -2.21 -6.82
C PRO A 37 -13.86 -2.83 -5.56
N LEU A 38 -13.76 -2.15 -4.41
CA LEU A 38 -14.53 -2.51 -3.22
C LEU A 38 -15.99 -2.05 -3.37
N THR A 39 -16.93 -2.98 -3.21
CA THR A 39 -18.37 -2.69 -3.12
C THR A 39 -18.68 -1.79 -1.92
N ARG A 40 -19.82 -1.07 -1.96
CA ARG A 40 -20.29 -0.27 -0.81
C ARG A 40 -20.36 -1.09 0.49
N LYS A 41 -20.82 -2.35 0.41
CA LYS A 41 -20.89 -3.26 1.56
C LYS A 41 -19.50 -3.59 2.12
N GLN A 42 -18.51 -3.85 1.26
CA GLN A 42 -17.14 -4.11 1.68
C GLN A 42 -16.49 -2.88 2.34
N LYS A 43 -16.68 -1.68 1.76
CA LYS A 43 -16.20 -0.42 2.37
C LYS A 43 -16.82 -0.20 3.75
N PHE A 44 -18.13 -0.40 3.89
CA PHE A 44 -18.81 -0.28 5.17
C PHE A 44 -18.24 -1.23 6.23
N ILE A 45 -18.06 -2.51 5.89
CA ILE A 45 -17.49 -3.52 6.80
C ILE A 45 -16.06 -3.13 7.20
N LEU A 46 -15.25 -2.71 6.23
CA LEU A 46 -13.86 -2.35 6.46
C LEU A 46 -13.73 -1.13 7.39
N ILE A 47 -14.51 -0.06 7.17
CA ILE A 47 -14.58 1.10 8.05
C ILE A 47 -15.08 0.70 9.45
N LYS A 48 -16.12 -0.13 9.54
CA LYS A 48 -16.68 -0.58 10.82
C LYS A 48 -15.66 -1.38 11.63
N ASN A 49 -14.97 -2.33 11.00
CA ASN A 49 -13.98 -3.17 11.67
C ASN A 49 -12.74 -2.37 12.07
N TRP A 50 -12.33 -1.41 11.25
CA TRP A 50 -11.19 -0.55 11.54
C TRP A 50 -11.34 0.25 12.84
N LYS A 51 -12.56 0.68 13.19
CA LYS A 51 -12.82 1.37 14.48
C LYS A 51 -12.36 0.55 15.69
N GLY A 52 -12.40 -0.78 15.60
CA GLY A 52 -11.92 -1.66 16.66
C GLY A 52 -10.40 -1.53 16.85
N ILE A 53 -9.65 -1.59 15.75
CA ILE A 53 -8.19 -1.50 15.69
C ILE A 53 -7.72 -0.09 16.08
N GLU A 54 -8.44 0.94 15.64
CA GLU A 54 -8.04 2.33 15.87
C GLU A 54 -8.03 2.73 17.35
N ARG A 55 -8.83 2.07 18.19
CA ARG A 55 -8.83 2.33 19.64
C ARG A 55 -7.49 2.04 20.31
N ASP A 56 -6.68 1.15 19.74
CA ASP A 56 -5.33 0.86 20.20
C ASP A 56 -4.37 0.64 19.01
N VAL A 57 -4.19 1.70 18.22
CA VAL A 57 -3.32 1.70 17.02
C VAL A 57 -1.88 1.32 17.33
N THR A 58 -1.38 1.65 18.52
CA THR A 58 0.01 1.43 18.88
C THR A 58 0.23 -0.05 19.17
N THR A 59 -0.60 -0.68 20.02
CA THR A 59 -0.53 -2.12 20.27
C THR A 59 -0.72 -2.91 18.98
N ALA A 60 -1.75 -2.57 18.18
CA ALA A 60 -1.99 -3.24 16.91
C ALA A 60 -0.80 -3.13 15.94
N GLY A 61 -0.13 -1.97 15.90
CA GLY A 61 1.07 -1.75 15.10
C GLY A 61 2.26 -2.57 15.57
N ILE A 62 2.52 -2.60 16.88
CA ILE A 62 3.60 -3.42 17.47
C ILE A 62 3.37 -4.90 17.13
N GLU A 63 2.17 -5.41 17.39
CA GLU A 63 1.82 -6.82 17.12
C GLU A 63 1.97 -7.17 15.63
N MET A 64 1.54 -6.28 14.73
CA MET A 64 1.69 -6.47 13.29
C MET A 64 3.16 -6.61 12.90
N PHE A 65 4.01 -5.69 13.36
CA PHE A 65 5.44 -5.72 13.04
C PHE A 65 6.15 -6.90 13.70
N LEU A 66 5.90 -7.20 14.97
CA LEU A 66 6.52 -8.35 15.64
C LEU A 66 6.11 -9.65 14.97
N LYS A 67 4.86 -9.81 14.55
CA LYS A 67 4.43 -10.99 13.80
C LYS A 67 5.18 -11.13 12.47
N MET A 68 5.28 -10.04 11.70
CA MET A 68 6.03 -10.02 10.44
C MET A 68 7.52 -10.34 10.65
N LEU A 69 8.16 -9.69 11.63
CA LEU A 69 9.60 -9.80 11.89
C LEU A 69 9.99 -11.11 12.58
N THR A 70 9.05 -11.76 13.28
CA THR A 70 9.25 -13.13 13.78
C THR A 70 9.28 -14.12 12.62
N GLN A 71 8.47 -13.90 11.58
CA GLN A 71 8.43 -14.74 10.39
C GLN A 71 9.57 -14.45 9.42
N HIS A 72 10.01 -13.19 9.36
CA HIS A 72 11.05 -12.68 8.47
C HIS A 72 12.06 -11.80 9.23
N PRO A 73 12.96 -12.41 10.03
CA PRO A 73 13.93 -11.66 10.83
C PRO A 73 14.90 -10.81 9.99
N GLU A 74 15.16 -11.22 8.74
CA GLU A 74 15.98 -10.48 7.79
C GLU A 74 15.47 -9.04 7.55
N TYR A 75 14.18 -8.80 7.76
CA TYR A 75 13.59 -7.47 7.56
C TYR A 75 13.93 -6.48 8.66
N TYR A 76 14.47 -6.92 9.81
CA TYR A 76 14.92 -5.99 10.85
C TYR A 76 15.92 -4.97 10.30
N GLU A 77 16.78 -5.35 9.34
CA GLU A 77 17.81 -4.48 8.75
C GLU A 77 17.26 -3.17 8.16
N PHE A 78 16.01 -3.18 7.69
CA PHE A 78 15.35 -2.02 7.09
C PHE A 78 14.85 -1.00 8.12
N PHE A 79 14.85 -1.32 9.41
CA PHE A 79 14.27 -0.48 10.45
C PHE A 79 15.31 0.11 11.40
N LYS A 80 15.00 1.31 11.91
CA LYS A 80 15.85 2.01 12.91
C LYS A 80 15.92 1.28 14.26
N PHE A 81 15.04 0.31 14.48
CA PHE A 81 15.01 -0.55 15.68
C PHE A 81 15.63 -1.92 15.45
N ARG A 82 16.39 -2.14 14.36
CA ARG A 82 17.03 -3.44 14.04
C ARG A 82 17.78 -4.12 15.20
N ASN A 83 18.30 -3.34 16.14
CA ASN A 83 19.08 -3.85 17.27
C ASN A 83 18.27 -4.70 18.25
N ILE A 84 16.93 -4.58 18.25
CA ILE A 84 16.07 -5.36 19.16
C ILE A 84 15.80 -6.79 18.65
N ALA A 85 16.30 -7.16 17.46
CA ALA A 85 15.99 -8.43 16.80
C ALA A 85 16.22 -9.66 17.69
N ASN A 86 17.27 -9.62 18.53
CA ASN A 86 17.66 -10.72 19.41
C ASN A 86 17.30 -10.48 20.89
N GLU A 87 16.54 -9.44 21.18
CA GLU A 87 16.09 -9.16 22.54
C GLU A 87 14.88 -10.02 22.93
N ALA A 88 14.64 -10.16 24.23
CA ALA A 88 13.42 -10.76 24.74
C ALA A 88 12.19 -9.99 24.25
N LYS A 89 11.06 -10.69 24.05
CA LYS A 89 9.83 -10.11 23.48
C LYS A 89 9.34 -8.90 24.28
N GLU A 90 9.48 -8.92 25.60
CA GLU A 90 9.11 -7.84 26.50
C GLU A 90 9.89 -6.54 26.21
N ASN A 91 11.18 -6.69 25.90
CA ASN A 91 12.05 -5.57 25.51
C ASN A 91 11.70 -5.07 24.10
N GLN A 92 11.39 -5.98 23.17
CA GLN A 92 10.95 -5.60 21.84
C GLN A 92 9.65 -4.79 21.87
N VAL A 93 8.65 -5.22 22.65
CA VAL A 93 7.35 -4.53 22.81
C VAL A 93 7.50 -3.16 23.48
N SER A 94 8.51 -2.99 24.32
CA SER A 94 8.80 -1.73 25.01
C SER A 94 9.74 -0.79 24.23
N ASP A 95 10.34 -1.22 23.11
CA ASP A 95 11.18 -0.35 22.29
C ASP A 95 10.37 0.80 21.67
N GLU A 96 10.69 2.03 22.08
CA GLU A 96 9.95 3.23 21.69
C GLU A 96 9.95 3.48 20.17
N ARG A 97 11.01 3.05 19.46
CA ARG A 97 11.10 3.24 18.00
C ARG A 97 10.14 2.30 17.29
N LEU A 98 10.03 1.04 17.72
CA LEU A 98 9.02 0.10 17.21
C LEU A 98 7.61 0.62 17.50
N ARG A 99 7.34 1.05 18.73
CA ARG A 99 6.04 1.60 19.15
C ARG A 99 5.63 2.80 18.29
N ALA A 100 6.53 3.77 18.14
CA ALA A 100 6.28 4.96 17.33
C ALA A 100 6.08 4.62 15.84
N HIS A 101 6.90 3.70 15.30
CA HIS A 101 6.78 3.29 13.91
C HIS A 101 5.48 2.54 13.63
N GLY A 102 5.15 1.53 14.46
CA GLY A 102 3.90 0.79 14.37
C GLY A 102 2.68 1.72 14.44
N ALA A 103 2.67 2.66 15.39
CA ALA A 103 1.60 3.64 15.50
C ALA A 103 1.50 4.54 14.26
N ALA A 104 2.62 5.01 13.71
CA ALA A 104 2.64 5.86 12.53
C ALA A 104 2.08 5.15 11.30
N VAL A 105 2.49 3.89 11.07
CA VAL A 105 1.99 3.05 9.97
C VAL A 105 0.49 2.78 10.13
N MET A 106 0.04 2.37 11.32
CA MET A 106 -1.38 2.10 11.55
C MET A 106 -2.24 3.36 11.39
N LYS A 107 -1.78 4.52 11.87
CA LYS A 107 -2.47 5.81 11.61
C LYS A 107 -2.53 6.15 10.13
N PHE A 108 -1.46 5.87 9.37
CA PHE A 108 -1.43 6.10 7.92
C PHE A 108 -2.43 5.19 7.20
N ILE A 109 -2.46 3.89 7.52
CA ILE A 109 -3.46 2.95 7.00
C ILE A 109 -4.88 3.45 7.31
N GLY A 110 -5.11 3.93 8.53
CA GLY A 110 -6.40 4.49 8.93
C GLY A 110 -6.86 5.70 8.10
N LYS A 111 -5.93 6.49 7.54
CA LYS A 111 -6.27 7.57 6.60
C LYS A 111 -6.73 7.05 5.25
N ALA A 112 -6.19 5.94 4.77
CA ALA A 112 -6.60 5.32 3.49
C ALA A 112 -7.94 4.57 3.59
N ILE A 113 -8.33 4.18 4.81
CA ILE A 113 -9.59 3.50 5.09
C ILE A 113 -10.78 4.47 5.16
N ARG A 114 -10.51 5.72 5.54
CA ARG A 114 -11.52 6.76 5.77
C ARG A 114 -11.88 7.54 4.52
#